data_AF-A0AA35TU86-F1
#
_entry.id   AF-A0AA35TU86-F1
#
_cell.length_a   1.000
_cell.length_b   1.000
_cell.length_c   1.000
_cell.angle_alpha   90.00
_cell.angle_beta   90.00
_cell.angle_gamma   90.00
#
_symmetry.space_group_name_H-M   'P 1'
#
loop_
_entity.id
_entity.type
_entity.pdbx_description
1 polymer ?
#
loop_
_entity_poly.entity_id
_entity_poly.type
_entity_poly.pdbx_seq_one_letter_code
_entity_poly.pdbx_strand_id
1 'polypeptide(L)'
;FSLLHTLYPPLSFSLLHTQNFSSHLVALLTDIVNELSQVTASKVTADVFSASSIANKLARDYFLLLGTISYLRPALLEQCKAYGPLLDICNYQNRTDLMKLVLSTLDFGNVHCRVILSKLLTSTDKMRLYATRHMRVLLRAKMPFFNSWGLELLVPQLYDLERRVALEAVEILDEACEEENFLEALLLQQPALLHLGEKGAAVFTRFISIRRGFTLLQKLMLFESLMEKWYSTYSKLYVYIVEERLAEALTSFKIVDEGQFIRRTDSSVIQPEAFVPVHFYGQIVQHEEGCAMLDKMGHVKKFCEVIQQDTPVTKEDITSYKAAIWALGHIGSTQQGLDLLLTENAVEELIDLAEDCPLLSIRGYVRMCQEYMIEHGGKKERITRCWAEYHY
;
A
#
# COMPACT_ATOMS: atom_id res chain seq x y z
N PHE A 1 12.69 -10.93 5.55
CA PHE A 1 12.30 -12.29 5.94
C PHE A 1 12.93 -13.41 5.09
N SER A 2 13.35 -13.20 3.83
CA SER A 2 14.05 -14.26 3.04
C SER A 2 15.56 -14.43 3.34
N LEU A 3 16.22 -13.40 3.89
CA LEU A 3 17.66 -13.46 4.25
C LEU A 3 17.95 -14.16 5.59
N LEU A 4 16.96 -14.26 6.48
CA LEU A 4 17.10 -15.01 7.75
C LEU A 4 16.95 -16.53 7.54
N HIS A 5 16.31 -16.94 6.44
CA HIS A 5 16.12 -18.36 6.11
C HIS A 5 17.35 -19.00 5.43
N THR A 6 18.29 -18.18 4.94
CA THR A 6 19.45 -18.62 4.16
C THR A 6 20.77 -18.57 4.93
N LEU A 7 20.86 -17.80 6.01
CA LEU A 7 22.11 -17.64 6.78
C LEU A 7 22.23 -18.55 8.01
N TYR A 8 21.17 -19.28 8.39
CA TYR A 8 21.24 -20.35 9.37
C TYR A 8 20.68 -21.62 8.74
N PRO A 9 21.46 -22.71 8.65
CA PRO A 9 20.90 -24.04 8.35
C PRO A 9 19.82 -24.37 9.39
N PRO A 10 18.98 -25.40 9.19
CA PRO A 10 18.07 -25.92 10.21
C PRO A 10 18.85 -26.65 11.33
N LEU A 11 19.85 -26.00 11.91
CA LEU A 11 20.54 -26.40 13.12
C LEU A 11 19.68 -25.97 14.30
N SER A 12 18.71 -26.81 14.70
CA SER A 12 18.23 -27.00 16.09
C SER A 12 16.78 -27.46 16.26
N PHE A 13 16.07 -27.90 15.20
CA PHE A 13 14.74 -28.52 15.43
C PHE A 13 14.84 -29.77 16.33
N SER A 14 15.94 -30.54 16.26
CA SER A 14 16.14 -31.73 17.09
C SER A 14 16.54 -31.43 18.55
N LEU A 15 17.31 -30.37 18.81
CA LEU A 15 17.81 -30.03 20.15
C LEU A 15 16.70 -29.51 21.07
N LEU A 16 15.78 -28.71 20.53
CA LEU A 16 14.63 -28.18 21.27
C LEU A 16 13.73 -29.30 21.82
N HIS A 17 13.67 -30.46 21.16
CA HIS A 17 12.81 -31.59 21.58
C HIS A 17 13.43 -32.51 22.64
N THR A 18 14.70 -32.33 23.00
CA THR A 18 15.30 -33.12 24.08
C THR A 18 14.81 -32.61 25.44
N GLN A 19 14.31 -33.51 26.30
CA GLN A 19 13.73 -33.14 27.61
C GLN A 19 14.70 -32.31 28.46
N ASN A 20 16.00 -32.63 28.43
CA ASN A 20 17.01 -31.87 29.17
C ASN A 20 17.24 -30.46 28.61
N PHE A 21 17.14 -30.23 27.30
CA PHE A 21 17.27 -28.89 26.74
C PHE A 21 16.05 -28.03 27.08
N SER A 22 14.87 -28.64 27.19
CA SER A 22 13.64 -27.93 27.55
C SER A 22 13.68 -27.34 28.97
N SER A 23 14.30 -28.02 29.95
CA SER A 23 14.40 -27.49 31.32
C SER A 23 15.36 -26.30 31.43
N HIS A 24 16.52 -26.37 30.77
CA HIS A 24 17.47 -25.25 30.74
C HIS A 24 16.90 -24.04 29.99
N LEU A 25 16.14 -24.29 28.91
CA LEU A 25 15.47 -23.22 28.17
C LEU A 25 14.39 -22.54 29.03
N VAL A 26 13.58 -23.30 29.75
CA VAL A 26 12.57 -22.74 30.67
C VAL A 26 13.22 -21.93 31.78
N ALA A 27 14.32 -22.40 32.35
CA ALA A 27 15.08 -21.64 33.36
C ALA A 27 15.58 -20.30 32.80
N LEU A 28 16.22 -20.33 31.62
CA LEU A 28 16.70 -19.12 30.95
C LEU A 28 15.56 -18.15 30.62
N LEU A 29 14.43 -18.64 30.12
CA LEU A 29 13.27 -17.79 29.82
C LEU A 29 12.69 -17.19 31.09
N THR A 30 12.64 -17.95 32.18
CA THR A 30 12.15 -17.46 33.46
C THR A 30 13.04 -16.34 33.98
N ASP A 31 14.37 -16.46 33.88
CA ASP A 31 15.31 -15.41 34.26
C ASP A 31 15.10 -14.14 33.40
N ILE A 32 14.98 -14.29 32.08
CA ILE A 32 14.71 -13.17 31.17
C ILE A 32 13.38 -12.47 31.54
N VAL A 33 12.32 -13.24 31.78
CA VAL A 33 10.99 -12.70 32.11
C VAL A 33 11.00 -12.00 33.48
N ASN A 34 11.73 -12.53 34.45
CA ASN A 34 11.90 -11.90 35.76
C ASN A 34 12.61 -10.56 35.64
N GLU A 35 13.69 -10.48 34.86
CA GLU A 35 14.40 -9.23 34.58
C GLU A 35 13.48 -8.23 33.85
N LEU A 36 12.71 -8.66 32.83
CA LEU A 36 11.73 -7.80 32.17
C LEU A 36 10.66 -7.27 33.13
N SER A 37 10.25 -8.08 34.11
CA SER A 37 9.28 -7.66 35.15
C SER A 37 9.88 -6.63 36.11
N GLN A 38 11.18 -6.70 36.38
CA GLN A 38 11.87 -5.72 37.21
C GLN A 38 12.01 -4.36 36.51
N VAL A 39 12.19 -4.34 35.19
CA VAL A 39 12.19 -3.11 34.37
C VAL A 39 10.89 -2.33 34.56
N THR A 40 9.77 -3.03 34.64
CA THR A 40 8.44 -2.41 34.74
C THR A 40 8.07 -2.06 36.19
N ALA A 41 8.56 -2.83 37.16
CA ALA A 41 8.31 -2.62 38.59
C ALA A 41 9.24 -1.57 39.25
N SER A 42 10.46 -1.37 38.75
CA SER A 42 11.50 -0.62 39.45
C SER A 42 12.14 0.46 38.57
N LYS A 43 12.28 1.69 39.09
CA LYS A 43 13.06 2.79 38.47
C LYS A 43 14.57 2.56 38.63
N VAL A 44 15.07 1.33 38.50
CA VAL A 44 16.45 0.98 38.83
C VAL A 44 17.34 1.13 37.60
N THR A 45 18.47 1.81 37.78
CA THR A 45 19.39 2.25 36.71
C THR A 45 20.43 1.19 36.31
N ALA A 46 20.52 0.06 37.02
CA ALA A 46 21.51 -1.00 36.83
C ALA A 46 20.91 -2.31 36.25
N ASP A 47 19.87 -2.19 35.45
CA ASP A 47 19.15 -3.30 34.84
C ASP A 47 19.86 -3.85 33.58
N VAL A 48 19.79 -5.16 33.34
CA VAL A 48 20.22 -5.83 32.10
C VAL A 48 19.59 -5.18 30.86
N PHE A 49 18.34 -4.73 30.99
CA PHE A 49 17.60 -4.03 29.94
C PHE A 49 17.64 -2.51 30.09
N SER A 50 18.68 -1.94 30.73
CA SER A 50 18.95 -0.50 30.70
C SER A 50 19.23 -0.01 29.27
N ALA A 51 18.93 1.26 28.98
CA ALA A 51 19.14 1.85 27.65
C ALA A 51 20.60 1.73 27.17
N SER A 52 21.57 1.83 28.08
CA SER A 52 23.00 1.65 27.78
C SER A 52 23.33 0.19 27.45
N SER A 53 22.75 -0.78 28.15
CA SER A 53 22.96 -2.20 27.88
C SER A 53 22.29 -2.65 26.58
N ILE A 54 21.13 -2.11 26.24
CA ILE A 54 20.48 -2.35 24.93
C ILE A 54 21.30 -1.76 23.77
N ALA A 55 21.87 -0.57 23.96
CA ALA A 55 22.63 0.10 22.91
C ALA A 55 24.05 -0.49 22.72
N ASN A 56 24.73 -0.83 23.82
CA ASN A 56 26.17 -1.12 23.80
C ASN A 56 26.52 -2.58 24.14
N LYS A 57 25.55 -3.41 24.53
CA LYS A 57 25.76 -4.84 24.83
C LYS A 57 24.81 -5.72 24.00
N LEU A 58 24.94 -7.04 24.15
CA LEU A 58 24.09 -8.04 23.48
C LEU A 58 22.72 -8.24 24.15
N ALA A 59 22.31 -7.36 25.06
CA ALA A 59 21.04 -7.49 25.79
C ALA A 59 19.81 -7.45 24.87
N ARG A 60 19.90 -6.80 23.70
CA ARG A 60 18.84 -6.80 22.68
C ARG A 60 18.58 -8.19 22.08
N ASP A 61 19.56 -9.09 22.09
CA ASP A 61 19.44 -10.40 21.46
C ASP A 61 18.55 -11.35 22.28
N TYR A 62 18.29 -11.04 23.56
CA TYR A 62 17.25 -11.72 24.33
C TYR A 62 15.86 -11.54 23.72
N PHE A 63 15.58 -10.39 23.08
CA PHE A 63 14.33 -10.20 22.35
C PHE A 63 14.25 -11.06 21.08
N LEU A 64 15.39 -11.30 20.40
CA LEU A 64 15.45 -12.23 19.27
C LEU A 64 15.16 -13.67 19.72
N LEU A 65 15.67 -14.07 20.90
CA LEU A 65 15.37 -15.36 21.49
C LEU A 65 13.86 -15.49 21.80
N LEU A 66 13.26 -14.49 22.45
CA LEU A 66 11.82 -14.46 22.72
C LEU A 66 10.99 -14.52 21.42
N GLY A 67 11.40 -13.78 20.39
CA GLY A 67 10.78 -13.81 19.06
C GLY A 67 10.82 -15.21 18.43
N THR A 68 11.99 -15.84 18.45
CA THR A 68 12.16 -17.21 17.92
C THR A 68 11.26 -18.22 18.64
N ILE A 69 11.13 -18.09 19.97
CA ILE A 69 10.29 -18.99 20.78
C ILE A 69 8.80 -18.67 20.56
N SER A 70 8.44 -17.41 20.34
CA SER A 70 7.05 -17.02 20.05
C SER A 70 6.50 -17.70 18.78
N TYR A 71 7.37 -17.89 17.78
CA TYR A 71 7.05 -18.64 16.56
C TYR A 71 7.09 -20.16 16.78
N LEU A 72 8.19 -20.69 17.34
CA LEU A 72 8.39 -22.15 17.41
C LEU A 72 7.59 -22.84 18.51
N ARG A 73 7.46 -22.21 19.68
CA ARG A 73 6.86 -22.79 20.90
C ARG A 73 6.15 -21.74 21.76
N PRO A 74 5.04 -21.16 21.26
CA PRO A 74 4.30 -20.14 21.99
C PRO A 74 3.84 -20.60 23.40
N ALA A 75 3.52 -21.88 23.56
CA ALA A 75 3.12 -22.46 24.85
C ALA A 75 4.19 -22.32 25.95
N LEU A 76 5.49 -22.28 25.59
CA LEU A 76 6.56 -22.07 26.57
C LEU A 76 6.59 -20.63 27.09
N LEU A 77 6.29 -19.64 26.24
CA LEU A 77 6.19 -18.24 26.67
C LEU A 77 5.01 -18.06 27.63
N GLU A 78 3.90 -18.75 27.38
CA GLU A 78 2.73 -18.75 28.27
C GLU A 78 3.06 -19.41 29.61
N GLN A 79 3.72 -20.57 29.60
CA GLN A 79 4.19 -21.26 30.82
C GLN A 79 5.12 -20.37 31.66
N CYS A 80 6.01 -19.61 31.00
CA CYS A 80 6.92 -18.68 31.65
C CYS A 80 6.27 -17.32 31.99
N LYS A 81 4.98 -17.13 31.69
CA LYS A 81 4.21 -15.88 31.91
C LYS A 81 4.84 -14.65 31.23
N ALA A 82 5.49 -14.83 30.08
CA ALA A 82 6.24 -13.77 29.40
C ALA A 82 5.36 -12.62 28.88
N TYR A 83 4.10 -12.92 28.50
CA TYR A 83 3.21 -11.93 27.87
C TYR A 83 2.81 -10.78 28.80
N GLY A 84 2.73 -11.00 30.12
CA GLY A 84 2.43 -9.96 31.09
C GLY A 84 3.49 -8.86 31.10
N PRO A 85 4.77 -9.20 31.39
CA PRO A 85 5.86 -8.24 31.37
C PRO A 85 6.06 -7.57 30.00
N LEU A 86 5.89 -8.30 28.91
CA LEU A 86 5.94 -7.72 27.55
C LEU A 86 4.84 -6.67 27.33
N LEU A 87 3.63 -6.91 27.84
CA LEU A 87 2.53 -5.95 27.78
C LEU A 87 2.79 -4.75 28.71
N ASP A 88 3.37 -4.97 29.88
CA ASP A 88 3.71 -3.91 30.83
C ASP A 88 4.75 -2.93 30.25
N ILE A 89 5.72 -3.42 29.48
CA ILE A 89 6.67 -2.58 28.72
C ILE A 89 5.93 -1.61 27.79
N CYS A 90 4.81 -2.03 27.19
CA CYS A 90 4.02 -1.19 26.29
C CYS A 90 3.34 -0.01 27.01
N ASN A 91 3.17 -0.09 28.33
CA ASN A 91 2.66 1.02 29.14
C ASN A 91 3.76 2.02 29.54
N TYR A 92 5.03 1.62 29.45
CA TYR A 92 6.16 2.43 29.92
C TYR A 92 6.66 3.41 28.85
N GLN A 93 5.97 4.54 28.70
CA GLN A 93 6.15 5.53 27.61
C GLN A 93 7.61 5.98 27.36
N ASN A 94 8.46 5.95 28.39
CA ASN A 94 9.86 6.40 28.29
C ASN A 94 10.81 5.38 27.61
N ARG A 95 10.38 4.13 27.40
CA ARG A 95 11.22 3.06 26.83
C ARG A 95 10.75 2.61 25.45
N THR A 96 10.69 3.56 24.53
CA THR A 96 10.34 3.29 23.12
C THR A 96 11.33 2.35 22.42
N ASP A 97 12.58 2.26 22.91
CA ASP A 97 13.59 1.31 22.46
C ASP A 97 13.12 -0.14 22.69
N LEU A 98 12.62 -0.45 23.89
CA LEU A 98 12.09 -1.78 24.21
C LEU A 98 10.82 -2.08 23.43
N MET A 99 9.89 -1.12 23.31
CA MET A 99 8.67 -1.29 22.53
C MET A 99 8.97 -1.66 21.07
N LYS A 100 9.98 -1.02 20.45
CA LYS A 100 10.42 -1.33 19.09
C LYS A 100 11.04 -2.72 18.99
N LEU A 101 11.82 -3.15 19.98
CA LEU A 101 12.37 -4.52 20.02
C LEU A 101 11.25 -5.55 20.14
N VAL A 102 10.30 -5.36 21.05
CA VAL A 102 9.13 -6.24 21.19
C VAL A 102 8.35 -6.34 19.87
N LEU A 103 8.02 -5.20 19.27
CA LEU A 103 7.27 -5.15 18.02
C LEU A 103 7.99 -5.84 16.85
N SER A 104 9.31 -5.65 16.73
CA SER A 104 10.08 -6.15 15.58
C SER A 104 10.48 -7.62 15.69
N THR A 105 10.31 -8.25 16.86
CA THR A 105 10.78 -9.62 17.12
C THR A 105 9.68 -10.64 17.31
N LEU A 106 8.53 -10.25 17.89
CA LEU A 106 7.44 -11.19 18.16
C LEU A 106 6.78 -11.71 16.88
N ASP A 107 6.37 -12.98 16.91
CA ASP A 107 5.50 -13.57 15.89
C ASP A 107 4.03 -13.25 16.16
N PHE A 108 3.40 -12.52 15.24
CA PHE A 108 2.00 -12.13 15.33
C PHE A 108 1.03 -13.20 14.81
N GLY A 109 1.50 -14.43 14.56
CA GLY A 109 0.63 -15.58 14.36
C GLY A 109 -0.19 -15.90 15.63
N ASN A 110 0.37 -15.64 16.81
CA ASN A 110 -0.27 -15.84 18.10
C ASN A 110 -1.18 -14.66 18.53
N VAL A 111 -2.37 -14.97 19.06
CA VAL A 111 -3.35 -13.98 19.57
C VAL A 111 -2.77 -13.09 20.68
N HIS A 112 -1.97 -13.62 21.61
CA HIS A 112 -1.34 -12.83 22.69
C HIS A 112 -0.37 -11.77 22.13
N CYS A 113 0.40 -12.11 21.10
CA CYS A 113 1.28 -11.14 20.43
C CYS A 113 0.46 -10.07 19.70
N ARG A 114 -0.70 -10.42 19.13
CA ARG A 114 -1.61 -9.44 18.50
C ARG A 114 -2.22 -8.47 19.50
N VAL A 115 -2.48 -8.91 20.74
CA VAL A 115 -2.91 -7.99 21.84
C VAL A 115 -1.82 -6.96 22.14
N ILE A 116 -0.55 -7.38 22.20
CA ILE A 116 0.59 -6.48 22.37
C ILE A 116 0.68 -5.49 21.20
N LEU A 117 0.54 -5.97 19.96
CA LEU A 117 0.52 -5.11 18.77
C LEU A 117 -0.60 -4.08 18.81
N SER A 118 -1.82 -4.50 19.15
CA SER A 118 -2.98 -3.60 19.31
C SER A 118 -2.73 -2.52 20.36
N LYS A 119 -2.09 -2.87 21.48
CA LYS A 119 -1.67 -1.91 22.50
C LYS A 119 -0.63 -0.91 21.99
N LEU A 120 0.32 -1.35 21.16
CA LEU A 120 1.33 -0.47 20.56
C LEU A 120 0.75 0.47 19.51
N LEU A 121 -0.22 -0.01 18.71
CA LEU A 121 -1.00 0.77 17.75
C LEU A 121 -1.90 1.83 18.41
N THR A 122 -2.09 1.79 19.73
CA THR A 122 -2.89 2.76 20.50
C THR A 122 -2.07 3.50 21.57
N SER A 123 -0.74 3.42 21.49
CA SER A 123 0.20 4.02 22.46
C SER A 123 0.49 5.50 22.11
N THR A 124 1.70 5.97 22.40
CA THR A 124 2.17 7.34 22.09
C THR A 124 2.27 7.60 20.59
N ASP A 125 2.15 8.85 20.14
CA ASP A 125 2.09 9.21 18.71
C ASP A 125 3.25 8.64 17.89
N LYS A 126 4.48 8.72 18.44
CA LYS A 126 5.68 8.16 17.79
C LYS A 126 5.63 6.64 17.68
N MET A 127 5.07 5.96 18.68
CA MET A 127 4.96 4.51 18.69
C MET A 127 3.82 4.03 17.81
N ARG A 128 2.67 4.73 17.77
CA ARG A 128 1.57 4.42 16.84
C ARG A 128 2.04 4.49 15.41
N LEU A 129 2.73 5.57 15.01
CA LEU A 129 3.28 5.67 13.66
C LEU A 129 4.27 4.54 13.33
N TYR A 130 5.15 4.20 14.28
CA TYR A 130 6.11 3.11 14.09
C TYR A 130 5.41 1.73 14.00
N ALA A 131 4.39 1.48 14.83
CA ALA A 131 3.60 0.26 14.82
C ALA A 131 2.79 0.12 13.52
N THR A 132 2.15 1.20 13.07
CA THR A 132 1.43 1.24 11.79
C THR A 132 2.37 0.95 10.63
N ARG A 133 3.57 1.56 10.58
CA ARG A 133 4.60 1.21 9.59
C ARG A 133 5.01 -0.24 9.64
N HIS A 134 5.10 -0.81 10.84
CA HIS A 134 5.44 -2.22 11.00
C HIS A 134 4.36 -3.14 10.41
N MET A 135 3.09 -2.73 10.37
CA MET A 135 2.04 -3.49 9.67
C MET A 135 2.36 -3.70 8.19
N ARG A 136 3.02 -2.74 7.52
CA ARG A 136 3.50 -2.93 6.14
C ARG A 136 4.53 -4.04 6.03
N VAL A 137 5.41 -4.17 7.03
CA VAL A 137 6.40 -5.26 7.08
C VAL A 137 5.69 -6.61 7.20
N LEU A 138 4.66 -6.70 8.03
CA LEU A 138 3.87 -7.91 8.21
C LEU A 138 3.07 -8.28 6.95
N LEU A 139 2.51 -7.28 6.25
CA LEU A 139 1.86 -7.43 4.95
C LEU A 139 2.83 -8.03 3.92
N ARG A 140 3.98 -7.38 3.69
CA ARG A 140 5.00 -7.83 2.71
C ARG A 140 5.66 -9.15 3.09
N ALA A 141 5.72 -9.48 4.38
CA ALA A 141 6.16 -10.78 4.86
C ALA A 141 5.13 -11.89 4.62
N LYS A 142 3.94 -11.56 4.09
CA LYS A 142 2.83 -12.48 3.80
C LYS A 142 2.42 -13.29 5.03
N MET A 143 2.26 -12.59 6.16
CA MET A 143 1.82 -13.23 7.39
C MET A 143 0.48 -13.95 7.18
N PRO A 144 0.32 -15.19 7.69
CA PRO A 144 -0.91 -15.95 7.50
C PRO A 144 -2.14 -15.19 8.02
N PHE A 145 -3.22 -15.22 7.24
CA PHE A 145 -4.52 -14.62 7.57
C PHE A 145 -4.47 -13.11 7.87
N PHE A 146 -3.46 -12.40 7.37
CA PHE A 146 -3.31 -10.94 7.58
C PHE A 146 -4.51 -10.15 7.03
N ASN A 147 -5.18 -10.64 6.00
CA ASN A 147 -6.43 -10.06 5.46
C ASN A 147 -7.62 -10.09 6.45
N SER A 148 -7.54 -10.86 7.53
CA SER A 148 -8.52 -10.82 8.62
C SER A 148 -8.00 -9.95 9.77
N TRP A 149 -7.06 -10.47 10.57
CA TRP A 149 -6.63 -9.79 11.79
C TRP A 149 -5.81 -8.52 11.52
N GLY A 150 -5.09 -8.47 10.40
CA GLY A 150 -4.30 -7.29 10.02
C GLY A 150 -5.21 -6.12 9.65
N LEU A 151 -6.29 -6.37 8.89
CA LEU A 151 -7.30 -5.37 8.58
C LEU A 151 -8.06 -4.91 9.83
N GLU A 152 -8.43 -5.82 10.74
CA GLU A 152 -9.05 -5.48 12.02
C GLU A 152 -8.21 -4.48 12.84
N LEU A 153 -6.88 -4.56 12.74
CA LEU A 153 -5.96 -3.64 13.42
C LEU A 153 -5.65 -2.38 12.60
N LEU A 154 -5.63 -2.45 11.27
CA LEU A 154 -5.34 -1.31 10.38
C LEU A 154 -6.52 -0.36 10.21
N VAL A 155 -7.75 -0.87 10.08
CA VAL A 155 -8.93 -0.03 9.83
C VAL A 155 -9.17 1.01 10.94
N PRO A 156 -9.02 0.69 12.24
CA PRO A 156 -9.09 1.70 13.29
C PRO A 156 -8.05 2.83 13.15
N GLN A 157 -6.89 2.55 12.57
CA GLN A 157 -5.83 3.55 12.37
C GLN A 157 -6.19 4.61 11.34
N LEU A 158 -7.19 4.37 10.49
CA LEU A 158 -7.74 5.37 9.54
C LEU A 158 -8.43 6.55 10.24
N TYR A 159 -8.74 6.38 11.52
CA TYR A 159 -9.41 7.39 12.35
C TYR A 159 -8.50 7.93 13.44
N ASP A 160 -7.17 7.74 13.33
CA ASP A 160 -6.22 8.30 14.28
C ASP A 160 -6.26 9.84 14.25
N LEU A 161 -6.09 10.46 15.43
CA LEU A 161 -6.03 11.91 15.58
C LEU A 161 -4.80 12.50 14.88
N GLU A 162 -3.70 11.76 14.87
CA GLU A 162 -2.48 12.16 14.18
C GLU A 162 -2.60 11.80 12.69
N ARG A 163 -2.78 12.82 11.85
CA ARG A 163 -2.97 12.67 10.39
C ARG A 163 -1.87 11.82 9.73
N ARG A 164 -0.62 11.89 10.22
CA ARG A 164 0.48 11.07 9.68
C ARG A 164 0.24 9.57 9.87
N VAL A 165 -0.36 9.16 10.98
CA VAL A 165 -0.70 7.75 11.25
C VAL A 165 -1.83 7.30 10.33
N ALA A 166 -2.89 8.11 10.21
CA ALA A 166 -4.02 7.82 9.33
C ALA A 166 -3.62 7.69 7.86
N LEU A 167 -2.76 8.60 7.36
CA LEU A 167 -2.25 8.52 6.00
C LEU A 167 -1.35 7.30 5.76
N GLU A 168 -0.50 6.96 6.72
CA GLU A 168 0.33 5.74 6.64
C GLU A 168 -0.55 4.49 6.57
N ALA A 169 -1.62 4.43 7.38
CA ALA A 169 -2.57 3.32 7.34
C ALA A 169 -3.26 3.19 5.97
N VAL A 170 -3.69 4.31 5.37
CA VAL A 170 -4.30 4.30 4.03
C VAL A 170 -3.31 3.80 2.97
N GLU A 171 -2.05 4.23 3.01
CA GLU A 171 -1.04 3.75 2.06
C GLU A 171 -0.78 2.25 2.19
N ILE A 172 -0.81 1.71 3.41
CA ILE A 172 -0.68 0.27 3.64
C ILE A 172 -1.90 -0.46 3.09
N LEU A 173 -3.10 0.09 3.26
CA LEU A 173 -4.32 -0.48 2.69
C LEU A 173 -4.33 -0.41 1.16
N ASP A 174 -3.86 0.67 0.55
CA ASP A 174 -3.74 0.81 -0.91
C ASP A 174 -2.81 -0.28 -1.46
N GLU A 175 -1.66 -0.51 -0.81
CA GLU A 175 -0.75 -1.62 -1.14
C GLU A 175 -1.40 -3.00 -0.94
N ALA A 176 -2.11 -3.20 0.17
CA ALA A 176 -2.76 -4.48 0.47
C ALA A 176 -3.89 -4.80 -0.52
N CYS A 177 -4.62 -3.78 -0.97
CA CYS A 177 -5.74 -3.89 -1.90
C CYS A 177 -5.32 -4.14 -3.36
N GLU A 178 -4.03 -4.39 -3.61
CA GLU A 178 -3.59 -5.01 -4.86
C GLU A 178 -3.99 -6.50 -4.91
N GLU A 179 -4.12 -7.15 -3.76
CA GLU A 179 -4.65 -8.51 -3.65
C GLU A 179 -6.18 -8.49 -3.44
N GLU A 180 -6.92 -9.17 -4.30
CA GLU A 180 -8.40 -9.20 -4.29
C GLU A 180 -8.98 -9.63 -2.92
N ASN A 181 -8.34 -10.59 -2.25
CA ASN A 181 -8.75 -11.07 -0.92
C ASN A 181 -8.80 -9.95 0.14
N PHE A 182 -7.88 -8.98 0.08
CA PHE A 182 -7.88 -7.84 1.00
C PHE A 182 -8.95 -6.84 0.64
N LEU A 183 -9.15 -6.61 -0.66
CA LEU A 183 -10.15 -5.68 -1.15
C LEU A 183 -11.57 -6.17 -0.83
N GLU A 184 -11.84 -7.49 -0.94
CA GLU A 184 -13.10 -8.10 -0.48
C GLU A 184 -13.31 -7.96 1.03
N ALA A 185 -12.26 -8.26 1.82
CA ALA A 185 -12.32 -8.18 3.27
C ALA A 185 -12.49 -6.74 3.77
N LEU A 186 -11.86 -5.76 3.12
CA LEU A 186 -12.02 -4.34 3.43
C LEU A 186 -13.42 -3.83 3.06
N LEU A 187 -13.94 -4.26 1.89
CA LEU A 187 -15.30 -3.92 1.46
C LEU A 187 -16.36 -4.46 2.42
N LEU A 188 -16.11 -5.61 3.05
CA LEU A 188 -16.98 -6.16 4.10
C LEU A 188 -17.04 -5.28 5.35
N GLN A 189 -15.94 -4.63 5.72
CA GLN A 189 -15.87 -3.75 6.89
C GLN A 189 -16.43 -2.33 6.62
N GLN A 190 -16.52 -1.92 5.35
CA GLN A 190 -17.06 -0.61 4.91
C GLN A 190 -16.51 0.60 5.69
N PRO A 191 -15.18 0.81 5.77
CA PRO A 191 -14.64 1.98 6.42
C PRO A 191 -14.99 3.26 5.65
N ALA A 192 -15.15 4.38 6.37
CA ALA A 192 -15.16 5.69 5.76
C ALA A 192 -13.75 6.01 5.25
N LEU A 193 -13.59 6.17 3.95
CA LEU A 193 -12.29 6.47 3.32
C LEU A 193 -12.21 7.91 2.81
N LEU A 194 -13.36 8.52 2.49
CA LEU A 194 -13.40 9.81 1.78
C LEU A 194 -12.88 10.99 2.63
N HIS A 195 -12.88 10.88 3.97
CA HIS A 195 -12.29 11.92 4.83
C HIS A 195 -10.75 11.98 4.76
N LEU A 196 -10.12 10.97 4.15
CA LEU A 196 -8.66 10.86 4.01
C LEU A 196 -8.14 11.52 2.73
N GLY A 197 -9.00 12.22 2.00
CA GLY A 197 -8.67 12.93 0.77
C GLY A 197 -8.36 11.98 -0.39
N GLU A 198 -7.41 12.37 -1.24
CA GLU A 198 -7.08 11.69 -2.49
C GLU A 198 -6.67 10.22 -2.28
N LYS A 199 -5.87 9.92 -1.25
CA LYS A 199 -5.45 8.55 -0.95
C LYS A 199 -6.61 7.64 -0.54
N GLY A 200 -7.55 8.18 0.23
CA GLY A 200 -8.77 7.43 0.59
C GLY A 200 -9.71 7.24 -0.60
N ALA A 201 -9.83 8.26 -1.45
CA ALA A 201 -10.59 8.16 -2.70
C ALA A 201 -9.99 7.12 -3.67
N ALA A 202 -8.67 6.97 -3.71
CA ALA A 202 -8.00 5.94 -4.50
C ALA A 202 -8.43 4.53 -4.03
N VAL A 203 -8.28 4.21 -2.74
CA VAL A 203 -8.71 2.91 -2.19
C VAL A 203 -10.21 2.67 -2.42
N PHE A 204 -11.04 3.70 -2.24
CA PHE A 204 -12.49 3.59 -2.53
C PHE A 204 -12.77 3.28 -4.01
N THR A 205 -12.02 3.88 -4.92
CA THR A 205 -12.15 3.65 -6.37
C THR A 205 -11.82 2.20 -6.72
N ARG A 206 -10.87 1.56 -6.03
CA ARG A 206 -10.55 0.13 -6.21
C ARG A 206 -11.75 -0.78 -5.93
N PHE A 207 -12.66 -0.44 -5.01
CA PHE A 207 -13.85 -1.27 -4.74
C PHE A 207 -14.71 -1.51 -5.98
N ILE A 208 -14.64 -0.62 -6.98
CA ILE A 208 -15.39 -0.77 -8.24
C ILE A 208 -14.93 -2.00 -9.01
N SER A 209 -13.65 -2.41 -8.92
CA SER A 209 -13.13 -3.57 -9.64
C SER A 209 -13.73 -4.91 -9.19
N ILE A 210 -14.23 -5.01 -7.95
CA ILE A 210 -14.84 -6.24 -7.45
C ILE A 210 -16.35 -6.23 -7.66
N ARG A 211 -16.90 -7.39 -8.03
CA ARG A 211 -18.34 -7.56 -8.35
C ARG A 211 -19.26 -7.02 -7.25
N ARG A 212 -18.94 -7.29 -5.99
CA ARG A 212 -19.73 -6.84 -4.83
C ARG A 212 -19.73 -5.32 -4.71
N GLY A 213 -18.59 -4.67 -4.91
CA GLY A 213 -18.46 -3.22 -4.84
C GLY A 213 -19.15 -2.55 -6.02
N PHE A 214 -18.98 -3.09 -7.23
CA PHE A 214 -19.71 -2.66 -8.43
C PHE A 214 -21.23 -2.70 -8.21
N THR A 215 -21.75 -3.83 -7.72
CA THR A 215 -23.19 -4.01 -7.46
C THR A 215 -23.71 -3.03 -6.40
N LEU A 216 -22.89 -2.70 -5.38
CA LEU A 216 -23.25 -1.72 -4.35
C LEU A 216 -23.44 -0.33 -4.96
N LEU A 217 -22.47 0.15 -5.74
CA LEU A 217 -22.56 1.44 -6.43
C LEU A 217 -23.69 1.50 -7.45
N GLN A 218 -23.98 0.39 -8.12
CA GLN A 218 -25.09 0.26 -9.04
C GLN A 218 -26.43 0.44 -8.32
N LYS A 219 -26.61 -0.21 -7.16
CA LYS A 219 -27.83 -0.08 -6.34
C LYS A 219 -28.02 1.34 -5.79
N LEU A 220 -26.92 2.05 -5.54
CA LEU A 220 -26.95 3.44 -5.10
C LEU A 220 -27.15 4.43 -6.26
N MET A 221 -27.23 3.96 -7.51
CA MET A 221 -27.38 4.78 -8.72
C MET A 221 -26.28 5.86 -8.86
N LEU A 222 -25.07 5.58 -8.37
CA LEU A 222 -24.00 6.56 -8.31
C LEU A 222 -23.19 6.66 -9.61
N PHE A 223 -23.20 5.62 -10.46
CA PHE A 223 -22.30 5.54 -11.61
C PHE A 223 -22.43 6.69 -12.60
N GLU A 224 -23.67 7.09 -12.96
CA GLU A 224 -23.89 8.21 -13.91
C GLU A 224 -23.29 9.51 -13.37
N SER A 225 -23.56 9.81 -12.10
CA SER A 225 -23.02 11.01 -11.43
C SER A 225 -21.50 10.97 -11.27
N LEU A 226 -20.93 9.79 -11.01
CA LEU A 226 -19.49 9.61 -10.84
C LEU A 226 -18.76 9.69 -12.17
N MET A 227 -19.31 9.09 -13.24
CA MET A 227 -18.76 9.21 -14.60
C MET A 227 -18.67 10.67 -15.05
N GLU A 228 -19.72 11.46 -14.82
CA GLU A 228 -19.71 12.89 -15.18
C GLU A 228 -18.72 13.70 -14.33
N LYS A 229 -18.60 13.41 -13.03
CA LYS A 229 -17.58 14.04 -12.17
C LYS A 229 -16.16 13.66 -12.58
N TRP A 230 -15.94 12.41 -12.96
CA TRP A 230 -14.64 11.95 -13.44
C TRP A 230 -14.28 12.63 -14.76
N TYR A 231 -15.18 12.62 -15.73
CA TYR A 231 -14.99 13.30 -17.02
C TYR A 231 -14.68 14.80 -16.85
N SER A 232 -15.48 15.52 -16.06
CA SER A 232 -15.37 16.99 -15.95
C SER A 232 -14.22 17.45 -15.05
N THR A 233 -13.96 16.74 -13.95
CA THR A 233 -13.08 17.23 -12.86
C THR A 233 -11.97 16.24 -12.52
N TYR A 234 -12.29 15.00 -12.15
CA TYR A 234 -11.28 14.12 -11.56
C TYR A 234 -10.25 13.58 -12.55
N SER A 235 -10.57 13.46 -13.84
CA SER A 235 -9.56 13.09 -14.85
C SER A 235 -8.46 14.16 -14.98
N LYS A 236 -8.80 15.45 -14.81
CA LYS A 236 -7.80 16.53 -14.77
C LYS A 236 -6.99 16.47 -13.47
N LEU A 237 -7.64 16.22 -12.33
CA LEU A 237 -6.96 16.02 -11.04
C LEU A 237 -5.97 14.84 -11.10
N TYR A 238 -6.37 13.75 -11.74
CA TYR A 238 -5.56 12.56 -11.92
C TYR A 238 -4.24 12.86 -12.64
N VAL A 239 -4.25 13.72 -13.67
CA VAL A 239 -3.02 14.15 -14.36
C VAL A 239 -2.04 14.80 -13.36
N TYR A 240 -2.51 15.69 -12.49
CA TYR A 240 -1.65 16.32 -11.49
C TYR A 240 -1.04 15.30 -10.52
N ILE A 241 -1.83 14.32 -10.07
CA ILE A 241 -1.35 13.24 -9.18
C ILE A 241 -0.26 12.41 -9.87
N VAL A 242 -0.45 12.07 -11.15
CA VAL A 242 0.56 11.33 -11.94
C VAL A 242 1.83 12.16 -12.11
N GLU A 243 1.71 13.45 -12.48
CA GLU A 243 2.87 14.33 -12.66
C GLU A 243 3.65 14.54 -11.37
N GLU A 244 2.96 14.68 -10.24
CA GLU A 244 3.58 14.78 -8.93
C GLU A 244 4.40 13.52 -8.62
N ARG A 245 3.81 12.33 -8.80
CA ARG A 245 4.52 11.05 -8.57
C ARG A 245 5.73 10.87 -9.49
N LEU A 246 5.57 11.21 -10.77
CA LEU A 246 6.67 11.14 -11.75
C LEU A 246 7.78 12.14 -11.40
N ALA A 247 7.42 13.36 -10.98
CA ALA A 247 8.39 14.36 -10.55
C ALA A 247 9.15 13.87 -9.31
N GLU A 248 8.46 13.32 -8.31
CA GLU A 248 9.10 12.82 -7.09
C GLU A 248 10.04 11.63 -7.35
N ALA A 249 9.70 10.76 -8.29
CA ALA A 249 10.49 9.57 -8.64
C ALA A 249 11.68 9.88 -9.55
N LEU A 250 11.45 10.63 -10.63
CA LEU A 250 12.42 10.80 -11.71
C LEU A 250 13.29 12.05 -11.57
N THR A 251 12.94 12.96 -10.64
CA THR A 251 13.68 14.21 -10.45
C THR A 251 14.22 14.35 -9.02
N SER A 252 15.14 15.30 -8.84
CA SER A 252 15.62 15.69 -7.51
C SER A 252 14.62 16.55 -6.73
N PHE A 253 13.38 16.74 -7.20
CA PHE A 253 12.41 17.64 -6.55
C PHE A 253 11.54 16.90 -5.54
N LYS A 254 11.27 17.54 -4.40
CA LYS A 254 10.24 17.13 -3.45
C LYS A 254 9.29 18.29 -3.19
N ILE A 255 7.99 18.03 -3.18
CA ILE A 255 6.98 18.97 -2.69
C ILE A 255 6.90 18.77 -1.18
N VAL A 256 7.22 19.82 -0.42
CA VAL A 256 7.30 19.72 1.04
C VAL A 256 6.03 20.25 1.71
N ASP A 257 5.39 21.27 1.13
CA ASP A 257 4.03 21.77 1.42
C ASP A 257 3.63 22.83 0.35
N GLU A 258 2.33 23.00 0.07
CA GLU A 258 1.72 24.10 -0.71
C GLU A 258 2.50 24.61 -1.94
N GLY A 259 2.96 23.70 -2.80
CA GLY A 259 3.56 24.06 -4.10
C GLY A 259 4.99 24.63 -4.04
N GLN A 260 5.67 24.59 -2.88
CA GLN A 260 7.09 24.94 -2.82
C GLN A 260 7.98 23.76 -3.24
N PHE A 261 8.76 23.97 -4.30
CA PHE A 261 9.71 23.00 -4.82
C PHE A 261 11.06 23.15 -4.13
N ILE A 262 11.50 22.12 -3.41
CA ILE A 262 12.84 22.07 -2.82
C ILE A 262 13.68 21.05 -3.59
N ARG A 263 14.86 21.48 -4.05
CA ARG A 263 15.85 20.60 -4.68
C ARG A 263 16.52 19.76 -3.61
N ARG A 264 16.47 18.44 -3.74
CA ARG A 264 17.12 17.48 -2.84
C ARG A 264 18.64 17.69 -2.86
N THR A 265 19.21 17.92 -1.69
CA THR A 265 20.66 18.10 -1.51
C THR A 265 21.38 16.79 -1.23
N ASP A 266 20.67 15.76 -0.74
CA ASP A 266 21.24 14.46 -0.38
C ASP A 266 20.93 13.39 -1.45
N SER A 267 21.99 12.87 -2.06
CA SER A 267 21.98 11.82 -3.09
C SER A 267 21.74 10.40 -2.56
N SER A 268 21.58 10.23 -1.24
CA SER A 268 21.53 8.91 -0.57
C SER A 268 20.11 8.37 -0.34
N VAL A 269 19.07 9.05 -0.81
CA VAL A 269 17.67 8.58 -0.67
C VAL A 269 17.29 7.78 -1.92
N ILE A 270 16.90 6.52 -1.71
CA ILE A 270 16.36 5.63 -2.75
C ILE A 270 15.20 6.36 -3.44
N GLN A 271 15.26 6.52 -4.75
CA GLN A 271 14.17 7.12 -5.53
C GLN A 271 12.91 6.26 -5.35
N PRO A 272 11.75 6.88 -5.02
CA PRO A 272 10.52 6.12 -4.89
C PRO A 272 10.11 5.54 -6.24
N GLU A 273 9.58 4.32 -6.25
CA GLU A 273 8.96 3.74 -7.44
C GLU A 273 7.66 4.49 -7.76
N ALA A 274 7.49 4.90 -9.02
CA ALA A 274 6.30 5.60 -9.49
C ALA A 274 5.26 4.60 -10.00
N PHE A 275 4.35 4.18 -9.11
CA PHE A 275 3.19 3.36 -9.51
C PHE A 275 2.08 4.21 -10.11
N VAL A 276 1.46 3.70 -11.19
CA VAL A 276 0.29 4.31 -11.82
C VAL A 276 -0.87 4.32 -10.81
N PRO A 277 -1.43 5.50 -10.45
CA PRO A 277 -2.58 5.57 -9.56
C PRO A 277 -3.81 4.87 -10.15
N VAL A 278 -4.71 4.42 -9.28
CA VAL A 278 -5.99 3.87 -9.71
C VAL A 278 -6.85 4.93 -10.39
N HIS A 279 -7.46 4.55 -11.52
CA HIS A 279 -8.36 5.41 -12.27
C HIS A 279 -9.75 4.77 -12.37
N PHE A 280 -10.80 5.57 -12.18
CA PHE A 280 -12.18 5.10 -12.22
C PHE A 280 -12.51 4.28 -13.46
N TYR A 281 -12.27 4.81 -14.67
CA TYR A 281 -12.53 4.06 -15.91
C TYR A 281 -11.84 2.70 -15.96
N GLY A 282 -10.58 2.61 -15.50
CA GLY A 282 -9.85 1.33 -15.44
C GLY A 282 -10.47 0.33 -14.47
N GLN A 283 -11.19 0.78 -13.45
CA GLN A 283 -11.92 -0.10 -12.53
C GLN A 283 -13.30 -0.50 -13.06
N ILE A 284 -13.99 0.34 -13.83
CA ILE A 284 -15.33 0.00 -14.35
C ILE A 284 -15.23 -1.04 -15.47
N VAL A 285 -14.21 -0.93 -16.33
CA VAL A 285 -14.01 -1.83 -17.47
C VAL A 285 -13.58 -3.25 -17.07
N GLN A 286 -13.40 -3.51 -15.77
CA GLN A 286 -13.25 -4.85 -15.22
C GLN A 286 -14.57 -5.66 -15.27
N HIS A 287 -15.71 -4.99 -15.46
CA HIS A 287 -17.03 -5.61 -15.57
C HIS A 287 -17.64 -5.37 -16.94
N GLU A 288 -18.30 -6.39 -17.50
CA GLU A 288 -18.98 -6.28 -18.80
C GLU A 288 -20.10 -5.21 -18.75
N GLU A 289 -20.83 -5.14 -17.63
CA GLU A 289 -21.85 -4.12 -17.42
C GLU A 289 -21.27 -2.71 -17.29
N GLY A 290 -20.04 -2.60 -16.80
CA GLY A 290 -19.30 -1.33 -16.74
C GLY A 290 -18.93 -0.85 -18.14
N CYS A 291 -18.43 -1.75 -18.99
CA CYS A 291 -18.16 -1.48 -20.41
C CYS A 291 -19.44 -1.05 -21.16
N ALA A 292 -20.54 -1.77 -20.99
CA ALA A 292 -21.82 -1.42 -21.62
C ALA A 292 -22.36 -0.05 -21.16
N MET A 293 -22.13 0.30 -19.90
CA MET A 293 -22.52 1.60 -19.36
C MET A 293 -21.65 2.74 -19.92
N LEU A 294 -20.34 2.49 -20.10
CA LEU A 294 -19.41 3.44 -20.71
C LEU A 294 -19.81 3.77 -22.14
N ASP A 295 -20.16 2.73 -22.91
CA ASP A 295 -20.62 2.82 -24.29
C ASP A 295 -21.93 3.62 -24.39
N LYS A 296 -22.93 3.27 -23.57
CA LYS A 296 -24.21 3.98 -23.50
C LYS A 296 -24.05 5.48 -23.22
N MET A 297 -23.11 5.85 -22.36
CA MET A 297 -22.85 7.25 -21.99
C MET A 297 -21.93 7.98 -22.96
N GLY A 298 -21.32 7.28 -23.92
CA GLY A 298 -20.47 7.83 -24.96
C GLY A 298 -19.18 8.49 -24.45
N HIS A 299 -18.65 8.07 -23.30
CA HIS A 299 -17.44 8.72 -22.74
C HIS A 299 -16.19 8.49 -23.59
N VAL A 300 -16.06 7.32 -24.24
CA VAL A 300 -14.95 7.05 -25.17
C VAL A 300 -14.96 8.11 -26.28
N LYS A 301 -16.11 8.29 -26.92
CA LYS A 301 -16.31 9.31 -27.95
C LYS A 301 -16.03 10.71 -27.45
N LYS A 302 -16.52 11.09 -26.26
CA LYS A 302 -16.21 12.40 -25.64
C LYS A 302 -14.70 12.62 -25.47
N PHE A 303 -13.93 11.58 -25.10
CA PHE A 303 -12.47 11.70 -24.98
C PHE A 303 -11.77 11.77 -26.34
N CYS A 304 -12.26 11.04 -27.35
CA CYS A 304 -11.79 11.13 -28.74
C CYS A 304 -12.00 12.56 -29.28
N GLU A 305 -13.20 13.12 -29.09
CA GLU A 305 -13.54 14.51 -29.44
C GLU A 305 -12.65 15.56 -28.76
N VAL A 306 -12.00 15.25 -27.63
CA VAL A 306 -11.03 16.14 -26.98
C VAL A 306 -9.65 16.05 -27.65
N ILE A 307 -9.20 14.85 -28.02
CA ILE A 307 -7.88 14.65 -28.64
C ILE A 307 -7.86 14.98 -30.14
N GLN A 308 -9.02 15.01 -30.79
CA GLN A 308 -9.21 15.43 -32.20
C GLN A 308 -9.22 16.96 -32.39
N GLN A 309 -9.24 17.76 -31.32
CA GLN A 309 -9.31 19.22 -31.44
C GLN A 309 -8.04 19.79 -32.06
N ASP A 310 -8.06 21.09 -32.37
CA ASP A 310 -6.83 21.79 -32.76
C ASP A 310 -5.75 21.66 -31.67
N THR A 311 -4.49 21.77 -32.10
CA THR A 311 -3.32 21.64 -31.23
C THR A 311 -3.49 22.50 -29.96
N PRO A 312 -3.37 21.90 -28.76
CA PRO A 312 -3.71 22.62 -27.53
C PRO A 312 -2.71 23.74 -27.26
N VAL A 313 -3.23 24.95 -27.02
CA VAL A 313 -2.41 26.16 -26.83
C VAL A 313 -2.30 26.51 -25.36
N THR A 314 -3.38 26.40 -24.60
CA THR A 314 -3.39 26.76 -23.17
C THR A 314 -2.96 25.61 -22.28
N LYS A 315 -2.51 25.91 -21.06
CA LYS A 315 -2.19 24.89 -20.05
C LYS A 315 -3.42 24.02 -19.73
N GLU A 316 -4.61 24.60 -19.74
CA GLU A 316 -5.87 23.90 -19.48
C GLU A 316 -6.21 22.92 -20.61
N ASP A 317 -5.97 23.31 -21.87
CA ASP A 317 -6.15 22.43 -23.03
C ASP A 317 -5.18 21.26 -22.96
N ILE A 318 -3.88 21.53 -22.71
CA ILE A 318 -2.85 20.48 -22.56
C ILE A 318 -3.23 19.50 -21.43
N THR A 319 -3.75 20.01 -20.31
CA THR A 319 -4.21 19.16 -19.19
C THR A 319 -5.42 18.32 -19.59
N SER A 320 -6.34 18.88 -20.38
CA SER A 320 -7.53 18.17 -20.88
C SER A 320 -7.15 17.06 -21.85
N TYR A 321 -6.19 17.30 -22.75
CA TYR A 321 -5.60 16.28 -23.62
C TYR A 321 -4.96 15.15 -22.81
N LYS A 322 -4.09 15.49 -21.85
CA LYS A 322 -3.44 14.51 -20.97
C LYS A 322 -4.46 13.67 -20.18
N ALA A 323 -5.54 14.30 -19.73
CA ALA A 323 -6.62 13.63 -19.01
C ALA A 323 -7.38 12.65 -19.91
N ALA A 324 -7.69 13.04 -21.15
CA ALA A 324 -8.33 12.17 -22.14
C ALA A 324 -7.44 10.96 -22.49
N ILE A 325 -6.15 11.19 -22.74
CA ILE A 325 -5.18 10.12 -23.06
C ILE A 325 -5.09 9.09 -21.93
N TRP A 326 -4.98 9.53 -20.67
CA TRP A 326 -4.96 8.62 -19.53
C TRP A 326 -6.29 7.88 -19.37
N ALA A 327 -7.42 8.56 -19.54
CA ALA A 327 -8.73 7.92 -19.46
C ALA A 327 -8.87 6.81 -20.51
N LEU A 328 -8.49 7.07 -21.77
CA LEU A 328 -8.48 6.08 -22.84
C LEU A 328 -7.55 4.91 -22.53
N GLY A 329 -6.34 5.17 -22.02
CA GLY A 329 -5.40 4.12 -21.61
C GLY A 329 -5.95 3.22 -20.52
N HIS A 330 -6.64 3.80 -19.54
CA HIS A 330 -7.31 3.05 -18.48
C HIS A 330 -8.50 2.24 -18.99
N ILE A 331 -9.27 2.76 -19.95
CA ILE A 331 -10.34 2.01 -20.61
C ILE A 331 -9.76 0.81 -21.36
N GLY A 332 -8.64 0.98 -22.07
CA GLY A 332 -7.95 -0.07 -22.80
C GLY A 332 -7.23 -1.13 -21.94
N SER A 333 -7.35 -1.07 -20.62
CA SER A 333 -6.70 -2.02 -19.70
C SER A 333 -7.33 -3.42 -19.68
N THR A 334 -8.51 -3.60 -20.27
CA THR A 334 -9.16 -4.91 -20.43
C THR A 334 -9.48 -5.19 -21.90
N GLN A 335 -9.70 -6.46 -22.25
CA GLN A 335 -10.01 -6.82 -23.63
C GLN A 335 -11.28 -6.13 -24.16
N GLN A 336 -12.34 -6.10 -23.35
CA GLN A 336 -13.61 -5.49 -23.74
C GLN A 336 -13.47 -3.97 -23.87
N GLY A 337 -12.72 -3.34 -22.97
CA GLY A 337 -12.42 -1.92 -23.07
C GLY A 337 -11.61 -1.60 -24.33
N LEU A 338 -10.63 -2.43 -24.71
CA LEU A 338 -9.89 -2.28 -25.96
C LEU A 338 -10.80 -2.43 -27.19
N ASP A 339 -11.75 -3.37 -27.18
CA ASP A 339 -12.71 -3.53 -28.29
C ASP A 339 -13.63 -2.30 -28.43
N LEU A 340 -13.99 -1.63 -27.32
CA LEU A 340 -14.68 -0.33 -27.35
C LEU A 340 -13.81 0.77 -27.97
N LEU A 341 -12.54 0.85 -27.59
CA LEU A 341 -11.60 1.84 -28.15
C LEU A 341 -11.42 1.66 -29.67
N LEU A 342 -11.36 0.42 -30.14
CA LEU A 342 -11.24 0.12 -31.57
C LEU A 342 -12.51 0.46 -32.35
N THR A 343 -13.69 0.31 -31.73
CA THR A 343 -14.97 0.65 -32.37
C THR A 343 -15.10 2.15 -32.61
N GLU A 344 -14.55 2.97 -31.71
CA GLU A 344 -14.57 4.44 -31.80
C GLU A 344 -13.30 5.02 -32.45
N ASN A 345 -12.45 4.20 -33.09
CA ASN A 345 -11.16 4.60 -33.69
C ASN A 345 -10.18 5.34 -32.73
N ALA A 346 -10.38 5.24 -31.42
CA ALA A 346 -9.57 5.94 -30.43
C ALA A 346 -8.08 5.54 -30.47
N VAL A 347 -7.78 4.31 -30.90
CA VAL A 347 -6.39 3.83 -31.01
C VAL A 347 -5.66 4.52 -32.16
N GLU A 348 -6.32 4.73 -33.30
CA GLU A 348 -5.75 5.42 -34.46
C GLU A 348 -5.46 6.89 -34.11
N GLU A 349 -6.41 7.56 -33.44
CA GLU A 349 -6.21 8.95 -32.99
C GLU A 349 -5.04 9.10 -32.01
N LEU A 350 -4.85 8.12 -31.11
CA LEU A 350 -3.71 8.11 -30.22
C LEU A 350 -2.40 7.92 -31.00
N ILE A 351 -2.38 7.08 -32.05
CA ILE A 351 -1.21 6.90 -32.92
C ILE A 351 -0.87 8.21 -33.63
N ASP A 352 -1.85 8.84 -34.27
CA ASP A 352 -1.68 10.13 -34.96
C ASP A 352 -1.12 11.19 -33.99
N LEU A 353 -1.64 11.23 -32.77
CA LEU A 353 -1.16 12.15 -31.74
C LEU A 353 0.27 11.83 -31.27
N ALA A 354 0.70 10.58 -31.28
CA ALA A 354 2.07 10.19 -30.94
C ALA A 354 3.09 10.58 -32.01
N GLU A 355 2.67 10.60 -33.28
CA GLU A 355 3.54 10.86 -34.43
C GLU A 355 3.59 12.36 -34.78
N ASP A 356 2.42 12.99 -34.91
CA ASP A 356 2.26 14.32 -35.51
C ASP A 356 2.16 15.46 -34.48
N CYS A 357 1.88 15.18 -33.20
CA CYS A 357 1.67 16.24 -32.23
C CYS A 357 2.97 17.06 -32.00
N PRO A 358 2.95 18.39 -32.16
CA PRO A 358 4.15 19.22 -31.95
C PRO A 358 4.58 19.28 -30.47
N LEU A 359 3.69 18.94 -29.53
CA LEU A 359 3.96 18.98 -28.10
C LEU A 359 4.51 17.64 -27.61
N LEU A 360 5.82 17.61 -27.35
CA LEU A 360 6.53 16.42 -26.84
C LEU A 360 5.96 15.87 -25.53
N SER A 361 5.40 16.73 -24.68
CA SER A 361 4.77 16.30 -23.43
C SER A 361 3.54 15.42 -23.70
N ILE A 362 2.73 15.74 -24.71
CA ILE A 362 1.56 14.96 -25.10
C ILE A 362 2.01 13.62 -25.70
N ARG A 363 3.00 13.63 -26.59
CA ARG A 363 3.60 12.41 -27.16
C ARG A 363 4.11 11.45 -26.08
N GLY A 364 4.75 11.99 -25.04
CA GLY A 364 5.19 11.21 -23.88
C GLY A 364 4.04 10.55 -23.12
N TYR A 365 2.91 11.26 -22.97
CA TYR A 365 1.70 10.71 -22.34
C TYR A 365 1.06 9.61 -23.15
N VAL A 366 0.99 9.77 -24.47
CA VAL A 366 0.48 8.72 -25.35
C VAL A 366 1.34 7.46 -25.22
N ARG A 367 2.67 7.61 -25.16
CA ARG A 367 3.56 6.47 -24.98
C ARG A 367 3.40 5.78 -23.63
N MET A 368 3.23 6.54 -22.54
CA MET A 368 2.92 5.95 -21.22
C MET A 368 1.57 5.21 -21.23
N CYS A 369 0.56 5.78 -21.89
CA CYS A 369 -0.75 5.16 -22.08
C CYS A 369 -0.66 3.86 -22.88
N GLN A 370 0.11 3.85 -23.96
CA GLN A 370 0.36 2.67 -24.79
C GLN A 370 1.01 1.54 -23.97
N GLU A 371 2.09 1.83 -23.24
CA GLU A 371 2.77 0.84 -22.39
C GLU A 371 1.83 0.30 -21.31
N TYR A 372 1.02 1.16 -20.69
CA TYR A 372 0.03 0.75 -19.70
C TYR A 372 -1.00 -0.23 -20.27
N MET A 373 -1.56 0.06 -21.47
CA MET A 373 -2.48 -0.85 -22.15
C MET A 373 -1.81 -2.18 -22.54
N ILE A 374 -0.54 -2.16 -22.94
CA ILE A 374 0.22 -3.38 -23.28
C ILE A 374 0.41 -4.26 -22.05
N GLU A 375 0.77 -3.67 -20.91
CA GLU A 375 1.03 -4.37 -19.66
C GLU A 375 -0.24 -4.99 -19.07
N HIS A 376 -1.38 -4.29 -19.12
CA HIS A 376 -2.61 -4.71 -18.44
C HIS A 376 -3.63 -5.39 -19.37
N GLY A 377 -3.72 -4.98 -20.65
CA GLY A 377 -4.73 -5.45 -21.61
C GLY A 377 -4.50 -6.86 -22.17
N GLY A 378 -3.41 -7.53 -21.80
CA GLY A 378 -3.17 -8.95 -22.09
C GLY A 378 -2.91 -9.34 -23.55
N LYS A 379 -2.86 -8.38 -24.48
CA LYS A 379 -2.60 -8.62 -25.91
C LYS A 379 -1.57 -7.67 -26.47
N LYS A 380 -0.34 -7.78 -25.94
CA LYS A 380 0.86 -7.11 -26.46
C LYS A 380 0.92 -7.22 -27.98
N GLU A 381 0.67 -8.38 -28.58
CA GLU A 381 0.70 -8.52 -30.05
C GLU A 381 -0.37 -7.72 -30.80
N ARG A 382 -1.61 -7.60 -30.28
CA ARG A 382 -2.68 -6.87 -30.98
C ARG A 382 -2.43 -5.37 -30.91
N ILE A 383 -2.04 -4.87 -29.74
CA ILE A 383 -1.66 -3.46 -29.56
C ILE A 383 -0.37 -3.20 -30.34
N THR A 384 0.69 -3.99 -30.17
CA THR A 384 1.92 -3.81 -30.94
C THR A 384 1.68 -3.93 -32.45
N ARG A 385 0.75 -4.74 -32.96
CA ARG A 385 0.37 -4.72 -34.39
C ARG A 385 -0.32 -3.43 -34.79
N CYS A 386 -1.35 -3.01 -34.06
CA CYS A 386 -2.04 -1.74 -34.33
C CYS A 386 -1.06 -0.55 -34.34
N TRP A 387 0.01 -0.59 -33.54
CA TRP A 387 1.01 0.47 -33.48
C TRP A 387 2.23 0.24 -34.42
N ALA A 388 2.56 -1.01 -34.77
CA ALA A 388 3.66 -1.34 -35.68
C ALA A 388 3.27 -1.24 -37.15
N GLU A 389 1.98 -1.40 -37.48
CA GLU A 389 1.45 -1.20 -38.84
C GLU A 389 1.60 0.25 -39.32
N TYR A 390 1.82 1.21 -38.40
CA TYR A 390 1.99 2.63 -38.70
C TYR A 390 3.46 3.10 -38.69
N HIS A 391 4.40 2.26 -38.24
CA HIS A 391 5.83 2.58 -38.21
C HIS A 391 6.60 2.21 -39.52
N TYR A 392 5.91 2.10 -40.66
CA TYR A 392 6.54 1.81 -41.96
C TYR A 392 6.17 2.79 -43.07
#